data_AF-A0A9P4TCC7-F1
#
_entry.id   AF-A0A9P4TCC7-F1
#
_cell.length_a   1.000
_cell.length_b   1.000
_cell.length_c   1.000
_cell.angle_alpha   90.00
_cell.angle_beta   90.00
_cell.angle_gamma   90.00
#
_symmetry.space_group_name_H-M   'P 1'
#
loop_
_entity.id
_entity.type
_entity.pdbx_description
1 polymer ?
#
loop_
_entity_poly.entity_id
_entity_poly.type
_entity_poly.pdbx_seq_one_letter_code
_entity_poly.pdbx_strand_id
1 'polypeptide(L)'
;MNALAASRMNKALITYRSQLENVTASNAAALFASSTLTAVYLFRTSALDIEALRETIPYGTIIPPAGVVDSMMSCILRTVWGLRGPLTVLMSGWNHVANGAMNPVAVRKWWPRRRIPATPRAEEEDQRLRDIDKLWMDTDKAWEPQTRHLNDALAYLREAYALISQLTLPGVFPPMTAVPYAVDDTNIGTLTDRGAIFVWSTRISREFIHLLETKDRDALVILAYYAALLGRVRNVWWLEGLGADFVTAIAMAIGIENWHLIEWPAQVVGVDLWNAFGVRQDRLMGKPDELHMDVI
;
A
#
# COMPACT_ATOMS: atom_id res chain seq x y z
N MET A 1 17.62 13.71 19.40
CA MET A 1 17.46 13.75 17.93
C MET A 1 16.01 14.05 17.48
N ASN A 2 14.97 13.47 18.10
CA ASN A 2 13.56 13.63 17.69
C ASN A 2 13.00 15.07 17.73
N ALA A 3 13.40 15.90 18.71
CA ALA A 3 12.91 17.28 18.83
C ALA A 3 13.34 18.19 17.66
N LEU A 4 14.54 17.97 17.10
CA LEU A 4 15.04 18.74 15.97
C LEU A 4 14.30 18.37 14.68
N ALA A 5 14.08 17.07 14.44
CA ALA A 5 13.32 16.58 13.29
C ALA A 5 11.87 17.07 13.32
N ALA A 6 11.20 16.99 14.48
CA ALA A 6 9.84 17.51 14.66
C ALA A 6 9.76 19.02 14.44
N SER A 7 10.72 19.79 14.96
CA SER A 7 10.80 21.24 14.74
C SER A 7 10.99 21.58 13.26
N ARG A 8 11.83 20.83 12.54
CA ARG A 8 12.06 21.02 11.09
C ARG A 8 10.82 20.68 10.27
N MET A 9 10.13 19.59 10.60
CA MET A 9 8.90 19.20 9.92
C MET A 9 7.78 20.24 10.14
N ASN A 10 7.61 20.72 11.37
CA ASN A 10 6.63 21.77 11.67
C ASN A 10 6.91 23.07 10.90
N LYS A 11 8.18 23.50 10.83
CA LYS A 11 8.58 24.67 10.02
C LYS A 11 8.30 24.44 8.53
N ALA A 12 8.64 23.27 8.01
CA ALA A 12 8.39 22.93 6.61
C ALA A 12 6.88 22.91 6.29
N LEU A 13 6.04 22.41 7.20
CA LEU A 13 4.59 22.34 7.03
C LEU A 13 3.93 23.73 6.92
N ILE A 14 4.43 24.73 7.65
CA ILE A 14 3.93 26.10 7.57
C ILE A 14 4.14 26.66 6.16
N THR A 15 5.37 26.58 5.64
CA THR A 15 5.70 27.04 4.29
C THR A 15 5.00 26.20 3.22
N TYR A 16 4.91 24.88 3.42
CA TYR A 16 4.26 23.98 2.49
C TYR A 16 2.78 24.33 2.31
N ARG A 17 2.05 24.57 3.41
CA ARG A 17 0.62 24.94 3.36
C ARG A 17 0.37 26.24 2.60
N SER A 18 1.16 27.28 2.85
CA SER A 18 0.98 28.56 2.13
C SER A 18 1.34 28.44 0.64
N GLN A 19 2.34 27.64 0.30
CA GLN A 19 2.74 27.43 -1.10
C GLN A 19 1.75 26.54 -1.87
N LEU A 20 0.96 25.70 -1.20
CA LEU A 20 -0.08 24.89 -1.85
C LEU A 20 -1.24 25.72 -2.42
N GLU A 21 -1.48 26.92 -1.89
CA GLU A 21 -2.55 27.80 -2.37
C GLU A 21 -2.30 28.28 -3.81
N ASN A 22 -1.04 28.33 -4.24
CA ASN A 22 -0.66 28.74 -5.60
C ASN A 22 0.52 27.90 -6.12
N VAL A 23 0.19 26.83 -6.85
CA VAL A 23 1.18 25.95 -7.46
C VAL A 23 1.69 26.58 -8.77
N THR A 24 3.00 26.79 -8.83
CA THR A 24 3.69 27.46 -9.94
C THR A 24 4.85 26.61 -10.45
N ALA A 25 5.45 27.01 -11.58
CA ALA A 25 6.62 26.32 -12.13
C ALA A 25 7.82 26.24 -11.16
N SER A 26 8.00 27.25 -10.30
CA SER A 26 9.14 27.33 -9.38
C SER A 26 8.96 26.53 -8.10
N ASN A 27 7.73 26.23 -7.67
CA ASN A 27 7.47 25.52 -6.41
C ASN A 27 6.90 24.10 -6.59
N ALA A 28 6.32 23.76 -7.75
CA ALA A 28 5.60 22.50 -7.95
C ALA A 28 6.46 21.26 -7.70
N ALA A 29 7.72 21.25 -8.17
CA ALA A 29 8.64 20.14 -7.95
C ALA A 29 8.94 19.92 -6.46
N ALA A 30 9.20 21.01 -5.72
CA ALA A 30 9.48 20.96 -4.29
C ALA A 30 8.25 20.55 -3.47
N LEU A 31 7.07 21.06 -3.83
CA LEU A 31 5.80 20.66 -3.23
C LEU A 31 5.53 19.16 -3.45
N PHE A 32 5.71 18.67 -4.68
CA PHE A 32 5.51 17.26 -4.98
C PHE A 32 6.50 16.37 -4.22
N ALA A 33 7.79 16.73 -4.18
CA ALA A 33 8.78 16.01 -3.40
C ALA A 33 8.46 15.99 -1.89
N SER A 34 8.10 17.15 -1.32
CA SER A 34 7.74 17.28 0.09
C SER A 34 6.49 16.47 0.45
N SER A 35 5.48 16.46 -0.42
CA SER A 35 4.28 15.63 -0.24
C SER A 35 4.63 14.13 -0.27
N THR A 36 5.51 13.71 -1.17
CA THR A 36 5.95 12.30 -1.31
C THR A 36 6.72 11.85 -0.06
N LEU A 37 7.59 12.70 0.48
CA LEU A 37 8.29 12.45 1.74
C LEU A 37 7.31 12.37 2.93
N THR A 38 6.26 13.20 2.93
CA THR A 38 5.19 13.10 3.92
C THR A 38 4.49 11.75 3.84
N ALA A 39 4.20 11.25 2.64
CA ALA A 39 3.64 9.91 2.47
C ALA A 39 4.59 8.83 3.02
N VAL A 40 5.88 8.86 2.70
CA VAL A 40 6.88 7.94 3.27
C VAL A 40 6.89 7.98 4.80
N TYR A 41 6.83 9.17 5.39
CA TYR A 41 6.74 9.34 6.84
C TYR A 41 5.48 8.70 7.42
N LEU A 42 4.31 8.89 6.79
CA LEU A 42 3.05 8.30 7.24
C LEU A 42 3.10 6.78 7.18
N PHE A 43 3.69 6.19 6.15
CA PHE A 43 3.86 4.74 6.05
C PHE A 43 4.74 4.19 7.19
N ARG A 44 5.92 4.78 7.42
CA ARG A 44 6.79 4.31 8.51
C ARG A 44 6.14 4.48 9.88
N THR A 45 5.56 5.64 10.16
CA THR A 45 4.96 5.91 11.46
C THR A 45 3.73 5.04 11.72
N SER A 46 2.92 4.75 10.69
CA SER A 46 1.86 3.76 10.81
C SER A 46 2.39 2.36 11.15
N ALA A 47 3.50 1.91 10.54
CA ALA A 47 4.12 0.63 10.88
C ALA A 47 4.58 0.59 12.36
N LEU A 48 5.27 1.64 12.81
CA LEU A 48 5.75 1.78 14.18
C LEU A 48 4.59 1.84 15.20
N ASP A 49 3.52 2.56 14.89
CA ASP A 49 2.34 2.65 15.75
C ASP A 49 1.65 1.27 15.88
N ILE A 50 1.58 0.51 14.78
CA ILE A 50 1.03 -0.86 14.81
C ILE A 50 1.95 -1.79 15.61
N GLU A 51 3.26 -1.70 15.44
CA GLU A 51 4.24 -2.48 16.22
C GLU A 51 4.09 -2.21 17.73
N ALA A 52 4.02 -0.94 18.13
CA ALA A 52 3.78 -0.55 19.51
C ALA A 52 2.43 -1.07 20.05
N LEU A 53 1.38 -1.07 19.23
CA LEU A 53 0.10 -1.68 19.61
C LEU A 53 0.23 -3.18 19.80
N ARG A 54 0.96 -3.88 18.93
CA ARG A 54 1.19 -5.35 19.03
C ARG A 54 1.93 -5.72 20.31
N GLU A 55 2.91 -4.92 20.75
CA GLU A 55 3.63 -5.14 22.01
C GLU A 55 2.72 -5.13 23.24
N THR A 56 1.56 -4.46 23.16
CA THR A 56 0.57 -4.45 24.26
C THR A 56 -0.31 -5.71 24.29
N ILE A 57 -0.28 -6.52 23.24
CA ILE A 57 -1.16 -7.70 23.08
C ILE A 57 -0.44 -8.95 23.62
N PRO A 58 -1.03 -9.67 24.60
CA PRO A 58 -0.44 -10.89 25.11
C PRO A 58 -0.27 -11.98 24.03
N TYR A 59 0.78 -12.79 24.16
CA TYR A 59 1.00 -13.94 23.28
C TYR A 59 -0.19 -14.92 23.33
N GLY A 60 -0.57 -15.48 22.18
CA GLY A 60 -1.69 -16.41 22.05
C GLY A 60 -3.08 -15.75 22.07
N THR A 61 -3.15 -14.42 22.02
CA THR A 61 -4.42 -13.69 21.90
C THR A 61 -5.04 -13.95 20.53
N ILE A 62 -6.21 -14.58 20.50
CA ILE A 62 -7.02 -14.78 19.28
C ILE A 62 -7.96 -13.60 19.06
N ILE A 63 -8.52 -13.06 20.13
CA ILE A 63 -9.44 -11.91 20.08
C ILE A 63 -8.75 -10.73 20.77
N PRO A 64 -8.32 -9.70 20.02
CA PRO A 64 -7.61 -8.56 20.59
C PRO A 64 -8.51 -7.72 21.51
N PRO A 65 -7.93 -6.98 22.47
CA PRO A 65 -8.68 -6.07 23.33
C PRO A 65 -9.48 -5.03 22.53
N ALA A 66 -10.59 -4.55 23.11
CA ALA A 66 -11.45 -3.55 22.49
C ALA A 66 -10.65 -2.28 22.12
N GLY A 67 -10.91 -1.72 20.93
CA GLY A 67 -10.25 -0.51 20.43
C GLY A 67 -8.85 -0.69 19.83
N VAL A 68 -8.18 -1.83 20.06
CA VAL A 68 -6.88 -2.12 19.45
C VAL A 68 -7.03 -2.28 17.93
N VAL A 69 -8.02 -3.04 17.49
CA VAL A 69 -8.33 -3.22 16.05
C VAL A 69 -8.65 -1.89 15.40
N ASP A 70 -9.43 -1.02 16.06
CA ASP A 70 -9.75 0.32 15.56
C ASP A 70 -8.50 1.17 15.38
N SER A 71 -7.57 1.08 16.34
CA SER A 71 -6.31 1.82 16.32
C SER A 71 -5.39 1.32 15.20
N MET A 72 -5.29 0.00 15.00
CA MET A 72 -4.55 -0.59 13.88
C MET A 72 -5.16 -0.18 12.53
N MET A 73 -6.49 -0.27 12.40
CA MET A 73 -7.20 0.15 11.19
C MET A 73 -7.03 1.64 10.89
N SER A 74 -7.01 2.49 11.91
CA SER A 74 -6.72 3.92 11.78
C SER A 74 -5.30 4.16 11.23
N CYS A 75 -4.30 3.40 11.70
CA CYS A 75 -2.94 3.45 11.17
C CYS A 75 -2.89 3.04 9.69
N ILE A 76 -3.64 2.01 9.30
CA ILE A 76 -3.76 1.56 7.90
C ILE A 76 -4.39 2.65 7.04
N LEU A 77 -5.55 3.18 7.45
CA LEU A 77 -6.28 4.23 6.75
C LEU A 77 -5.44 5.51 6.60
N ARG A 78 -4.60 5.84 7.58
CA ARG A 78 -3.65 6.96 7.51
C ARG A 78 -2.70 6.83 6.32
N THR A 79 -2.25 5.62 5.98
CA THR A 79 -1.38 5.40 4.80
C THR A 79 -2.15 5.58 3.49
N VAL A 80 -3.40 5.11 3.43
CA VAL A 80 -4.28 5.24 2.26
C VAL A 80 -4.59 6.71 2.00
N TRP A 81 -4.99 7.46 3.03
CA TRP A 81 -5.21 8.89 2.96
C TRP A 81 -3.93 9.67 2.67
N GLY A 82 -2.80 9.22 3.22
CA GLY A 82 -1.48 9.84 3.02
C GLY A 82 -1.04 9.95 1.56
N LEU A 83 -1.51 9.05 0.70
CA LEU A 83 -1.22 9.08 -0.74
C LEU A 83 -2.05 10.08 -1.54
N ARG A 84 -3.15 10.61 -0.97
CA ARG A 84 -3.98 11.63 -1.63
C ARG A 84 -3.33 13.00 -1.65
N GLY A 85 -2.50 13.33 -0.66
CA GLY A 85 -1.75 14.58 -0.62
C GLY A 85 -0.84 14.74 -1.85
N PRO A 86 0.10 13.81 -2.10
CA PRO A 86 0.93 13.81 -3.30
C PRO A 86 0.13 13.82 -4.60
N LEU A 87 -0.96 13.05 -4.65
CA LEU A 87 -1.82 13.02 -5.83
C LEU A 87 -2.44 14.40 -6.12
N THR A 88 -2.90 15.10 -5.08
CA THR A 88 -3.53 16.42 -5.22
C THR A 88 -2.52 17.45 -5.74
N VAL A 89 -1.29 17.45 -5.19
CA VAL A 89 -0.20 18.32 -5.66
C VAL A 89 0.23 17.97 -7.08
N LEU A 90 0.33 16.68 -7.38
CA LEU A 90 0.70 16.21 -8.70
C LEU A 90 -0.34 16.61 -9.74
N MET A 91 -1.63 16.51 -9.43
CA MET A 91 -2.72 16.90 -10.34
C MET A 91 -2.77 18.40 -10.57
N SER A 92 -2.65 19.23 -9.52
CA SER A 92 -2.67 20.69 -9.67
C SER A 92 -1.42 21.25 -10.35
N GLY A 93 -0.27 20.61 -10.13
CA GLY A 93 1.02 21.00 -10.69
C GLY A 93 1.49 20.16 -11.89
N TRP A 94 0.63 19.32 -12.49
CA TRP A 94 1.08 18.25 -13.41
C TRP A 94 2.03 18.75 -14.50
N ASN A 95 1.66 19.81 -15.21
CA ASN A 95 2.50 20.35 -16.27
C ASN A 95 3.86 20.83 -15.77
N HIS A 96 3.93 21.36 -14.55
CA HIS A 96 5.18 21.83 -13.96
C HIS A 96 6.04 20.66 -13.44
N VAL A 97 5.41 19.69 -12.79
CA VAL A 97 6.11 18.50 -12.26
C VAL A 97 6.61 17.62 -13.42
N ALA A 98 5.75 17.37 -14.40
CA ALA A 98 6.03 16.50 -15.54
C ALA A 98 7.06 17.09 -16.51
N ASN A 99 7.18 18.41 -16.61
CA ASN A 99 8.20 19.06 -17.45
C ASN A 99 9.41 19.56 -16.65
N GLY A 100 9.45 19.34 -15.33
CA GLY A 100 10.49 19.82 -14.43
C GLY A 100 11.42 18.72 -13.91
N ALA A 101 12.15 19.02 -12.84
CA ALA A 101 13.15 18.13 -12.23
C ALA A 101 12.56 16.80 -11.71
N MET A 102 11.25 16.74 -11.44
CA MET A 102 10.56 15.55 -10.96
C MET A 102 10.02 14.66 -12.09
N ASN A 103 10.29 14.97 -13.37
CA ASN A 103 9.88 14.17 -14.52
C ASN A 103 10.23 12.67 -14.37
N PRO A 104 11.47 12.26 -13.98
CA PRO A 104 11.82 10.84 -13.90
C PRO A 104 10.99 10.03 -12.89
N VAL A 105 10.43 10.72 -11.88
CA VAL A 105 9.63 10.09 -10.81
C VAL A 105 8.12 10.19 -11.10
N ALA A 106 7.69 11.22 -11.83
CA ALA A 106 6.28 11.49 -12.09
C ALA A 106 5.77 10.86 -13.41
N VAL A 107 6.57 10.91 -14.47
CA VAL A 107 6.13 10.56 -15.83
C VAL A 107 6.47 9.11 -16.16
N ARG A 108 5.42 8.31 -16.36
CA ARG A 108 5.51 6.86 -16.62
C ARG A 108 5.02 6.46 -18.01
N LYS A 109 5.34 7.25 -19.03
CA LYS A 109 4.96 6.96 -20.43
C LYS A 109 5.49 5.61 -20.93
N TRP A 110 6.53 5.10 -20.30
CA TRP A 110 7.19 3.82 -20.58
C TRP A 110 6.49 2.62 -19.93
N TRP A 111 5.53 2.83 -19.00
CA TRP A 111 4.71 1.74 -18.48
C TRP A 111 3.92 1.08 -19.62
N PRO A 112 3.62 -0.23 -19.50
CA PRO A 112 2.86 -0.93 -20.53
C PRO A 112 1.51 -0.24 -20.73
N ARG A 113 1.08 -0.04 -22.00
CA ARG A 113 -0.21 0.60 -22.28
C ARG A 113 -1.39 -0.31 -21.94
N ARG A 114 -1.23 -1.62 -22.14
CA ARG A 114 -2.23 -2.64 -21.81
C ARG A 114 -1.80 -3.35 -20.54
N ARG A 115 -2.70 -3.37 -19.54
CA ARG A 115 -2.55 -4.11 -18.29
C ARG A 115 -3.05 -5.52 -18.50
N ILE A 116 -2.12 -6.45 -18.65
CA ILE A 116 -2.42 -7.88 -18.78
C ILE A 116 -1.49 -8.65 -17.85
N PRO A 117 -1.99 -9.71 -17.18
CA PRO A 117 -1.13 -10.63 -16.44
C PRO A 117 0.01 -11.13 -17.32
N ALA A 118 1.23 -11.05 -16.81
CA ALA A 118 2.44 -11.31 -17.59
C ALA A 118 3.02 -12.72 -17.41
N THR A 119 2.57 -13.45 -16.39
CA THR A 119 3.11 -14.75 -15.99
C THR A 119 1.97 -15.70 -15.62
N PRO A 120 2.18 -17.02 -15.65
CA PRO A 120 1.16 -17.98 -15.21
C PRO A 120 0.68 -17.71 -13.78
N ARG A 121 1.59 -17.38 -12.86
CA ARG A 121 1.24 -16.96 -11.50
C ARG A 121 0.34 -15.72 -11.49
N ALA A 122 0.64 -14.71 -12.32
CA ALA A 122 -0.20 -13.51 -12.39
C ALA A 122 -1.59 -13.81 -12.98
N GLU A 123 -1.72 -14.80 -13.87
CA GLU A 123 -3.02 -15.27 -14.38
C GLU A 123 -3.83 -15.96 -13.27
N GLU A 124 -3.19 -16.82 -12.47
CA GLU A 124 -3.81 -17.44 -11.29
C GLU A 124 -4.24 -16.38 -10.25
N GLU A 125 -3.39 -15.39 -10.00
CA GLU A 125 -3.69 -14.27 -9.08
C GLU A 125 -4.83 -13.40 -9.61
N ASP A 126 -4.88 -13.10 -10.91
CA ASP A 126 -6.02 -12.39 -11.52
C ASP A 126 -7.31 -13.22 -11.43
N GLN A 127 -7.25 -14.54 -11.58
CA GLN A 127 -8.41 -15.40 -11.41
C GLN A 127 -8.93 -15.36 -9.96
N ARG A 128 -8.03 -15.44 -8.96
CA ARG A 128 -8.41 -15.29 -7.54
C ARG A 128 -9.07 -13.93 -7.28
N LEU A 129 -8.51 -12.86 -7.83
CA LEU A 129 -9.07 -11.51 -7.70
C LEU A 129 -10.44 -11.40 -8.37
N ARG A 130 -10.65 -12.00 -9.55
CA ARG A 130 -11.97 -12.05 -10.20
C ARG A 130 -13.00 -12.68 -9.28
N ASP A 131 -12.66 -13.80 -8.65
CA ASP A 131 -13.58 -14.55 -7.81
C ASP A 131 -14.01 -13.81 -6.53
N ILE A 132 -13.36 -12.69 -6.16
CA ILE A 132 -13.75 -11.84 -5.02
C ILE A 132 -15.12 -11.18 -5.25
N ASP A 133 -15.50 -10.85 -6.49
CA ASP A 133 -16.76 -10.13 -6.74
C ASP A 133 -18.01 -10.93 -6.34
N LYS A 134 -17.93 -12.28 -6.37
CA LYS A 134 -18.96 -13.22 -5.91
C LYS A 134 -19.41 -12.94 -4.48
N LEU A 135 -18.55 -12.35 -3.64
CA LEU A 135 -18.87 -12.03 -2.24
C LEU A 135 -20.06 -11.08 -2.10
N TRP A 136 -20.29 -10.21 -3.09
CA TRP A 136 -21.42 -9.28 -3.11
C TRP A 136 -22.31 -9.48 -4.34
N MET A 137 -21.79 -9.98 -5.46
CA MET A 137 -22.56 -10.22 -6.70
C MET A 137 -23.54 -11.39 -6.58
N ASP A 138 -23.23 -12.42 -5.78
CA ASP A 138 -24.11 -13.59 -5.59
C ASP A 138 -25.12 -13.38 -4.43
N THR A 139 -25.24 -12.14 -3.95
CA THR A 139 -26.09 -11.77 -2.81
C THR A 139 -27.00 -10.59 -3.18
N ASP A 140 -27.94 -10.26 -2.31
CA ASP A 140 -28.80 -9.08 -2.49
C ASP A 140 -28.01 -7.76 -2.53
N LYS A 141 -26.74 -7.75 -2.05
CA LYS A 141 -25.85 -6.59 -2.14
C LYS A 141 -25.55 -6.15 -3.57
N ALA A 142 -25.74 -7.02 -4.57
CA ALA A 142 -25.42 -6.71 -5.96
C ALA A 142 -26.07 -5.41 -6.47
N TRP A 143 -27.23 -5.06 -5.92
CA TRP A 143 -28.02 -3.88 -6.32
C TRP A 143 -27.82 -2.66 -5.42
N GLU A 144 -26.99 -2.77 -4.37
CA GLU A 144 -26.75 -1.66 -3.46
C GLU A 144 -25.90 -0.56 -4.12
N PRO A 145 -26.16 0.73 -3.83
CA PRO A 145 -25.41 1.84 -4.42
C PRO A 145 -23.90 1.79 -4.16
N GLN A 146 -23.49 1.18 -3.04
CA GLN A 146 -22.09 1.06 -2.64
C GLN A 146 -21.30 0.02 -3.44
N THR A 147 -22.00 -0.95 -4.06
CA THR A 147 -21.40 -2.07 -4.80
C THR A 147 -20.58 -1.62 -6.00
N ARG A 148 -20.94 -0.51 -6.64
CA ARG A 148 -20.12 0.09 -7.71
C ARG A 148 -18.71 0.44 -7.23
N HIS A 149 -18.57 0.87 -5.97
CA HIS A 149 -17.28 1.27 -5.41
C HIS A 149 -16.40 0.06 -5.07
N LEU A 150 -17.00 -1.07 -4.70
CA LEU A 150 -16.32 -2.36 -4.59
C LEU A 150 -15.83 -2.84 -5.96
N ASN A 151 -16.71 -2.81 -6.97
CA ASN A 151 -16.39 -3.21 -8.34
C ASN A 151 -15.23 -2.37 -8.93
N ASP A 152 -15.27 -1.05 -8.79
CA ASP A 152 -14.22 -0.15 -9.27
C ASP A 152 -12.89 -0.42 -8.54
N ALA A 153 -12.92 -0.55 -7.21
CA ALA A 153 -11.73 -0.82 -6.43
C ALA A 153 -11.11 -2.18 -6.78
N LEU A 154 -11.92 -3.21 -6.99
CA LEU A 154 -11.45 -4.53 -7.42
C LEU A 154 -10.87 -4.48 -8.85
N ALA A 155 -11.52 -3.80 -9.78
CA ALA A 155 -11.02 -3.62 -11.14
C ALA A 155 -9.66 -2.92 -11.16
N TYR A 156 -9.49 -1.84 -10.38
CA TYR A 156 -8.20 -1.17 -10.23
C TYR A 156 -7.14 -2.05 -9.58
N LEU A 157 -7.53 -2.96 -8.67
CA LEU A 157 -6.58 -3.87 -8.01
C LEU A 157 -6.05 -4.89 -9.02
N ARG A 158 -6.95 -5.46 -9.84
CA ARG A 158 -6.57 -6.36 -10.94
C ARG A 158 -5.63 -5.69 -11.94
N GLU A 159 -5.90 -4.44 -12.31
CA GLU A 159 -4.99 -3.65 -13.14
C GLU A 159 -3.62 -3.43 -12.49
N ALA A 160 -3.57 -3.24 -11.17
CA ALA A 160 -2.32 -3.07 -10.43
C ALA A 160 -1.49 -4.36 -10.38
N TYR A 161 -2.13 -5.51 -10.13
CA TYR A 161 -1.49 -6.83 -10.22
C TYR A 161 -0.93 -7.10 -11.61
N ALA A 162 -1.73 -6.86 -12.66
CA ALA A 162 -1.28 -6.98 -14.04
C ALA A 162 -0.08 -6.06 -14.34
N LEU A 163 -0.15 -4.78 -13.95
CA LEU A 163 0.96 -3.83 -14.09
C LEU A 163 2.23 -4.35 -13.42
N ILE A 164 2.14 -4.74 -12.15
CA ILE A 164 3.28 -5.20 -11.36
C ILE A 164 3.89 -6.45 -12.00
N SER A 165 3.07 -7.41 -12.44
CA SER A 165 3.55 -8.61 -13.12
C SER A 165 4.34 -8.31 -14.40
N GLN A 166 3.95 -7.28 -15.15
CA GLN A 166 4.69 -6.84 -16.33
C GLN A 166 6.00 -6.15 -15.93
N LEU A 167 5.97 -5.32 -14.89
CA LEU A 167 7.15 -4.59 -14.41
C LEU A 167 8.17 -5.45 -13.66
N THR A 168 7.83 -6.70 -13.31
CA THR A 168 8.76 -7.68 -12.74
C THR A 168 9.43 -8.56 -13.80
N LEU A 169 9.02 -8.45 -15.09
CA LEU A 169 9.66 -9.20 -16.16
C LEU A 169 11.12 -8.75 -16.36
N PRO A 170 12.09 -9.68 -16.34
CA PRO A 170 13.50 -9.34 -16.44
C PRO A 170 13.83 -8.77 -17.83
N GLY A 171 14.47 -7.59 -17.86
CA GLY A 171 14.96 -6.96 -19.09
C GLY A 171 13.89 -6.37 -20.01
N VAL A 172 12.61 -6.40 -19.65
CA VAL A 172 11.51 -5.90 -20.50
C VAL A 172 11.29 -4.40 -20.32
N PHE A 173 11.39 -3.90 -19.09
CA PHE A 173 11.18 -2.49 -18.76
C PHE A 173 12.40 -1.89 -18.07
N PRO A 174 12.71 -0.59 -18.29
CA PRO A 174 13.86 0.05 -17.66
C PRO A 174 13.67 0.18 -16.15
N PRO A 175 14.70 -0.12 -15.33
CA PRO A 175 14.65 0.10 -13.89
C PRO A 175 14.76 1.61 -13.58
N MET A 176 13.66 2.22 -13.15
CA MET A 176 13.59 3.67 -12.88
C MET A 176 13.64 3.97 -11.38
N THR A 177 12.76 3.34 -10.60
CA THR A 177 12.79 3.40 -9.13
C THR A 177 12.69 1.99 -8.58
N ALA A 178 13.58 1.15 -9.09
CA ALA A 178 13.53 -0.28 -8.90
C ALA A 178 13.72 -0.68 -7.43
N VAL A 179 13.01 -1.72 -7.01
CA VAL A 179 13.12 -2.30 -5.67
C VAL A 179 13.16 -3.82 -5.76
N PRO A 180 13.89 -4.49 -4.86
CA PRO A 180 13.76 -5.94 -4.69
C PRO A 180 12.30 -6.32 -4.40
N TYR A 181 11.80 -7.34 -5.10
CA TYR A 181 10.40 -7.76 -5.04
C TYR A 181 10.31 -9.27 -5.10
N ALA A 182 9.57 -9.88 -4.16
CA ALA A 182 9.28 -11.30 -4.18
C ALA A 182 8.33 -11.59 -5.35
N VAL A 183 8.88 -12.15 -6.43
CA VAL A 183 8.12 -12.52 -7.63
C VAL A 183 7.41 -13.85 -7.47
N ASP A 184 7.95 -14.70 -6.60
CA ASP A 184 7.30 -15.91 -6.12
C ASP A 184 7.64 -16.19 -4.65
N ASP A 185 7.29 -17.38 -4.16
CA ASP A 185 7.43 -17.74 -2.74
C ASP A 185 8.89 -18.02 -2.35
N THR A 186 9.79 -18.11 -3.34
CA THR A 186 11.18 -18.54 -3.19
C THR A 186 12.20 -17.54 -3.76
N ASN A 187 11.83 -16.77 -4.78
CA ASN A 187 12.72 -15.93 -5.55
C ASN A 187 12.44 -14.45 -5.32
N ILE A 188 13.52 -13.70 -5.09
CA ILE A 188 13.51 -12.24 -5.08
C ILE A 188 13.97 -11.77 -6.46
N GLY A 189 13.04 -11.20 -7.22
CA GLY A 189 13.30 -10.48 -8.45
C GLY A 189 13.36 -8.98 -8.22
N THR A 190 13.13 -8.22 -9.29
CA THR A 190 13.14 -6.76 -9.27
C THR A 190 11.83 -6.22 -9.81
N LEU A 191 11.18 -5.36 -9.06
CA LEU A 191 10.11 -4.50 -9.59
C LEU A 191 10.76 -3.23 -10.16
N THR A 192 10.64 -2.98 -11.45
CA THR A 192 11.37 -1.89 -12.14
C THR A 192 10.94 -0.48 -11.75
N ASP A 193 9.75 -0.30 -11.17
CA ASP A 193 9.28 0.96 -10.58
C ASP A 193 8.34 0.70 -9.40
N ARG A 194 8.79 1.02 -8.19
CA ARG A 194 8.01 0.88 -6.95
C ARG A 194 6.72 1.72 -6.94
N GLY A 195 6.64 2.75 -7.77
CA GLY A 195 5.44 3.59 -7.90
C GLY A 195 4.20 2.80 -8.33
N ALA A 196 4.38 1.67 -9.01
CA ALA A 196 3.29 0.80 -9.44
C ALA A 196 2.44 0.27 -8.27
N ILE A 197 3.07 0.08 -7.10
CA ILE A 197 2.41 -0.44 -5.90
C ILE A 197 1.36 0.54 -5.39
N PHE A 198 1.58 1.85 -5.54
CA PHE A 198 0.68 2.88 -5.02
C PHE A 198 -0.44 3.27 -5.99
N VAL A 199 -0.45 2.71 -7.21
CA VAL A 199 -1.44 3.07 -8.24
C VAL A 199 -2.86 2.78 -7.74
N TRP A 200 -3.09 1.60 -7.16
CA TRP A 200 -4.41 1.21 -6.68
C TRP A 200 -4.96 2.19 -5.64
N SER A 201 -4.20 2.46 -4.59
CA SER A 201 -4.60 3.34 -3.48
C SER A 201 -4.81 4.80 -3.90
N THR A 202 -4.16 5.25 -4.98
CA THR A 202 -4.43 6.58 -5.56
C THR A 202 -5.74 6.65 -6.37
N ARG A 203 -6.26 5.51 -6.84
CA ARG A 203 -7.42 5.42 -7.77
C ARG A 203 -8.74 5.05 -7.13
N ILE A 204 -8.74 4.33 -6.01
CA ILE A 204 -9.97 4.01 -5.26
C ILE A 204 -10.77 5.29 -4.96
N SER A 205 -12.09 5.20 -4.77
CA SER A 205 -12.92 6.37 -4.50
C SER A 205 -12.92 6.75 -3.01
N ARG A 206 -13.47 7.92 -2.65
CA ARG A 206 -13.63 8.28 -1.22
C ARG A 206 -14.70 7.42 -0.55
N GLU A 207 -15.70 7.02 -1.30
CA GLU A 207 -16.78 6.14 -0.85
C GLU A 207 -16.26 4.74 -0.57
N PHE A 208 -15.33 4.21 -1.38
CA PHE A 208 -14.65 2.96 -1.05
C PHE A 208 -13.83 3.09 0.24
N ILE A 209 -13.13 4.21 0.45
CA ILE A 209 -12.39 4.44 1.71
C ILE A 209 -13.37 4.50 2.90
N HIS A 210 -14.55 5.07 2.72
CA HIS A 210 -15.58 5.07 3.76
C HIS A 210 -16.01 3.64 4.14
N LEU A 211 -16.14 2.73 3.16
CA LEU A 211 -16.39 1.31 3.44
C LEU A 211 -15.27 0.69 4.30
N LEU A 212 -14.01 1.06 4.06
CA LEU A 212 -12.89 0.63 4.91
C LEU A 212 -12.96 1.22 6.33
N GLU A 213 -13.36 2.49 6.46
CA GLU A 213 -13.56 3.17 7.75
C GLU A 213 -14.67 2.51 8.59
N THR A 214 -15.75 2.07 7.93
CA THR A 214 -16.85 1.33 8.55
C THR A 214 -16.56 -0.16 8.68
N LYS A 215 -15.35 -0.62 8.30
CA LYS A 215 -14.91 -2.03 8.34
C LYS A 215 -15.86 -2.97 7.58
N ASP A 216 -16.37 -2.52 6.44
CA ASP A 216 -17.14 -3.40 5.56
C ASP A 216 -16.28 -4.61 5.18
N ARG A 217 -16.83 -5.81 5.38
CA ARG A 217 -16.12 -7.08 5.18
C ARG A 217 -15.53 -7.18 3.78
N ASP A 218 -16.33 -6.87 2.77
CA ASP A 218 -15.97 -7.11 1.37
C ASP A 218 -14.90 -6.11 0.90
N ALA A 219 -15.00 -4.85 1.35
CA ALA A 219 -13.97 -3.85 1.14
C ALA A 219 -12.64 -4.21 1.83
N LEU A 220 -12.69 -4.76 3.05
CA LEU A 220 -11.50 -5.20 3.78
C LEU A 220 -10.84 -6.42 3.12
N VAL A 221 -11.60 -7.33 2.53
CA VAL A 221 -11.03 -8.42 1.71
C VAL A 221 -10.23 -7.84 0.54
N ILE A 222 -10.76 -6.88 -0.22
CA ILE A 222 -10.01 -6.22 -1.30
C ILE A 222 -8.73 -5.57 -0.76
N LEU A 223 -8.80 -4.89 0.40
CA LEU A 223 -7.63 -4.26 1.02
C LEU A 223 -6.57 -5.30 1.44
N ALA A 224 -6.97 -6.49 1.89
CA ALA A 224 -6.04 -7.58 2.22
C ALA A 224 -5.28 -8.07 0.98
N TYR A 225 -5.98 -8.21 -0.15
CA TYR A 225 -5.33 -8.55 -1.42
C TYR A 225 -4.40 -7.44 -1.93
N TYR A 226 -4.69 -6.18 -1.63
CA TYR A 226 -3.73 -5.08 -1.85
C TYR A 226 -2.51 -5.19 -0.91
N ALA A 227 -2.70 -5.56 0.36
CA ALA A 227 -1.61 -5.73 1.32
C ALA A 227 -0.60 -6.80 0.87
N ALA A 228 -1.04 -7.83 0.15
CA ALA A 228 -0.16 -8.82 -0.47
C ALA A 228 0.80 -8.21 -1.52
N LEU A 229 0.43 -7.12 -2.22
CA LEU A 229 1.35 -6.41 -3.11
C LEU A 229 2.44 -5.67 -2.32
N LEU A 230 2.06 -5.03 -1.21
CA LEU A 230 2.98 -4.33 -0.30
C LEU A 230 3.95 -5.31 0.36
N GLY A 231 3.42 -6.43 0.87
CA GLY A 231 4.18 -7.45 1.58
C GLY A 231 5.16 -8.26 0.71
N ARG A 232 5.18 -8.05 -0.61
CA ARG A 232 6.20 -8.61 -1.53
C ARG A 232 7.41 -7.69 -1.72
N VAL A 233 7.35 -6.42 -1.30
CA VAL A 233 8.52 -5.53 -1.36
C VAL A 233 9.59 -5.99 -0.39
N ARG A 234 10.85 -5.93 -0.79
CA ARG A 234 12.01 -6.29 0.04
C ARG A 234 12.97 -5.10 0.12
N ASN A 235 13.67 -4.96 1.24
CA ASN A 235 14.71 -3.96 1.49
C ASN A 235 14.25 -2.49 1.30
N VAL A 236 13.01 -2.18 1.73
CA VAL A 236 12.47 -0.81 1.77
C VAL A 236 12.01 -0.51 3.19
N TRP A 237 12.88 0.17 3.96
CA TRP A 237 12.73 0.39 5.41
C TRP A 237 11.39 0.98 5.88
N TRP A 238 10.71 1.73 5.03
CA TRP A 238 9.41 2.37 5.35
C TRP A 238 8.19 1.56 4.91
N LEU A 239 8.39 0.43 4.22
CA LEU A 239 7.34 -0.54 3.84
C LEU A 239 7.47 -1.89 4.54
N GLU A 240 8.60 -2.11 5.22
CA GLU A 240 8.92 -3.37 5.90
C GLU A 240 7.84 -3.75 6.92
N GLY A 241 7.39 -5.01 6.87
CA GLY A 241 6.36 -5.53 7.77
C GLY A 241 4.93 -5.04 7.51
N LEU A 242 4.75 -3.95 6.75
CA LEU A 242 3.46 -3.26 6.63
C LEU A 242 2.37 -4.13 5.99
N GLY A 243 2.73 -4.95 5.00
CA GLY A 243 1.79 -5.89 4.39
C GLY A 243 1.24 -6.92 5.39
N ALA A 244 2.10 -7.46 6.25
CA ALA A 244 1.71 -8.38 7.32
C ALA A 244 0.83 -7.67 8.36
N ASP A 245 1.19 -6.44 8.75
CA ASP A 245 0.38 -5.63 9.67
C ASP A 245 -1.02 -5.34 9.16
N PHE A 246 -1.15 -5.05 7.86
CA PHE A 246 -2.43 -4.87 7.21
C PHE A 246 -3.27 -6.14 7.32
N VAL A 247 -2.72 -7.29 6.92
CA VAL A 247 -3.45 -8.56 6.94
C VAL A 247 -3.83 -8.94 8.37
N THR A 248 -2.95 -8.78 9.35
CA THR A 248 -3.28 -9.03 10.77
C THR A 248 -4.45 -8.16 11.24
N ALA A 249 -4.39 -6.84 11.01
CA ALA A 249 -5.46 -5.94 11.44
C ALA A 249 -6.79 -6.26 10.74
N ILE A 250 -6.74 -6.55 9.44
CA ILE A 250 -7.91 -6.91 8.64
C ILE A 250 -8.51 -8.22 9.14
N ALA A 251 -7.70 -9.24 9.42
CA ALA A 251 -8.16 -10.51 9.98
C ALA A 251 -8.95 -10.32 11.28
N MET A 252 -8.46 -9.43 12.16
CA MET A 252 -9.16 -9.13 13.41
C MET A 252 -10.44 -8.31 13.17
N ALA A 253 -10.44 -7.42 12.19
CA ALA A 253 -11.59 -6.59 11.84
C ALA A 253 -12.75 -7.37 11.21
N ILE A 254 -12.46 -8.35 10.34
CA ILE A 254 -13.48 -9.13 9.63
C ILE A 254 -14.00 -10.33 10.44
N GLY A 255 -13.34 -10.69 11.55
CA GLY A 255 -13.75 -11.84 12.36
C GLY A 255 -13.27 -13.19 11.83
N ILE A 256 -13.16 -14.15 12.74
CA ILE A 256 -12.59 -15.49 12.50
C ILE A 256 -13.36 -16.28 11.43
N GLU A 257 -14.67 -16.08 11.37
CA GLU A 257 -15.57 -16.72 10.41
C GLU A 257 -15.26 -16.31 8.95
N ASN A 258 -14.61 -15.16 8.75
CA ASN A 258 -14.26 -14.62 7.43
C ASN A 258 -12.78 -14.80 7.07
N TRP A 259 -11.96 -15.42 7.93
CA TRP A 259 -10.51 -15.62 7.67
C TRP A 259 -10.21 -16.40 6.41
N HIS A 260 -11.07 -17.33 6.02
CA HIS A 260 -10.96 -18.08 4.78
C HIS A 260 -10.94 -17.17 3.53
N LEU A 261 -11.50 -15.96 3.60
CA LEU A 261 -11.49 -14.99 2.50
C LEU A 261 -10.12 -14.33 2.29
N ILE A 262 -9.27 -14.32 3.32
CA ILE A 262 -7.96 -13.64 3.34
C ILE A 262 -6.80 -14.60 3.62
N GLU A 263 -7.03 -15.92 3.55
CA GLU A 263 -6.01 -16.94 3.75
C GLU A 263 -4.84 -16.80 2.76
N TRP A 264 -5.14 -16.56 1.48
CA TRP A 264 -4.11 -16.36 0.46
C TRP A 264 -3.27 -15.10 0.71
N PRO A 265 -3.85 -13.90 0.95
CA PRO A 265 -3.06 -12.75 1.38
C PRO A 265 -2.19 -13.01 2.61
N ALA A 266 -2.72 -13.72 3.63
CA ALA A 266 -1.99 -14.06 4.84
C ALA A 266 -0.78 -14.97 4.56
N GLN A 267 -0.95 -15.98 3.71
CA GLN A 267 0.13 -16.85 3.25
C GLN A 267 1.24 -16.05 2.54
N VAL A 268 0.87 -15.14 1.63
CA VAL A 268 1.83 -14.32 0.87
C VAL A 268 2.70 -13.44 1.78
N VAL A 269 2.11 -12.90 2.85
CA VAL A 269 2.81 -12.01 3.78
C VAL A 269 3.36 -12.72 5.03
N GLY A 270 3.24 -14.05 5.10
CA GLY A 270 3.77 -14.85 6.20
C GLY A 270 3.04 -14.68 7.53
N VAL A 271 1.74 -14.36 7.50
CA VAL A 271 0.90 -14.26 8.70
C VAL A 271 0.18 -15.59 8.93
N ASP A 272 0.43 -16.19 10.09
CA ASP A 272 -0.41 -17.27 10.63
C ASP A 272 -1.65 -16.62 11.27
N LEU A 273 -2.83 -16.81 10.67
CA LEU A 273 -4.06 -16.20 11.17
C LEU A 273 -4.42 -16.68 12.59
N TRP A 274 -4.09 -17.93 12.93
CA TRP A 274 -4.34 -18.50 14.26
C TRP A 274 -3.36 -18.01 15.33
N ASN A 275 -2.25 -17.40 14.89
CA ASN A 275 -1.23 -16.80 15.75
C ASN A 275 -0.79 -15.43 15.21
N ALA A 276 -1.76 -14.59 14.82
CA ALA A 276 -1.47 -13.38 14.04
C ALA A 276 -0.64 -12.35 14.81
N PHE A 277 -0.65 -12.41 16.14
CA PHE A 277 0.17 -11.59 17.05
C PHE A 277 1.43 -12.31 17.55
N GLY A 278 1.69 -13.54 17.12
CA GLY A 278 2.91 -14.26 17.42
C GLY A 278 4.16 -13.61 16.83
N VAL A 279 5.32 -14.22 17.10
CA VAL A 279 6.59 -13.81 16.47
C VAL A 279 6.43 -13.88 14.97
N ARG A 280 6.68 -12.76 14.28
CA ARG A 280 6.61 -12.74 12.83
C ARG A 280 7.62 -13.75 12.29
N GLN A 281 7.13 -14.68 11.46
CA GLN A 281 7.99 -15.60 10.71
C GLN A 281 8.55 -14.96 9.44
N ASP A 282 8.33 -13.65 9.29
CA ASP A 282 8.73 -12.92 8.13
C ASP A 282 10.26 -12.96 8.04
N ARG A 283 10.80 -13.58 6.97
CA ARG A 283 12.24 -13.55 6.66
C ARG A 283 12.69 -12.14 6.22
N LEU A 284 12.00 -11.10 6.70
CA LEU A 284 12.01 -9.73 6.20
C LEU A 284 13.03 -8.83 6.87
N MET A 285 13.71 -9.30 7.92
CA MET A 285 14.87 -8.57 8.44
C MET A 285 16.00 -8.63 7.43
N GLY A 286 16.02 -7.64 6.53
CA GLY A 286 17.28 -7.21 5.95
C GLY A 286 18.19 -6.86 7.12
N LYS A 287 19.37 -7.48 7.20
CA LYS A 287 20.32 -7.11 8.24
C LYS A 287 20.59 -5.60 8.10
N PRO A 288 20.81 -4.85 9.20
CA PRO A 288 21.20 -3.44 9.10
C PRO A 288 22.38 -3.22 8.13
N ASP A 289 23.24 -4.22 8.00
CA ASP A 289 24.39 -4.27 7.10
C ASP A 289 24.02 -4.34 5.60
N GLU A 290 22.79 -4.72 5.26
CA GLU A 290 22.23 -4.76 3.89
C GLU A 290 21.51 -3.45 3.52
N LEU A 291 21.34 -2.53 4.47
CA LEU A 291 20.89 -1.17 4.22
C LEU A 291 22.08 -0.37 3.66
N HIS A 292 22.44 -0.62 2.41
CA HIS A 292 23.32 0.28 1.65
C HIS A 292 22.60 1.62 1.42
N MET A 293 22.54 2.43 2.46
CA MET A 293 22.43 3.88 2.35
C MET A 293 23.80 4.40 1.94
N ASP A 294 24.20 4.12 0.69
CA ASP A 294 25.22 4.93 0.05
C ASP A 294 24.57 6.30 -0.16
N VAL A 295 24.78 7.17 0.83
CA VAL A 295 24.47 8.59 0.76
C VAL A 295 25.36 9.14 -0.35
N ILE A 296 24.77 9.42 -1.51
CA ILE A 296 25.39 10.31 -2.51
C ILE A 296 25.33 11.73 -1.98
#